data_AF-A0A0D3J0Z0-F1
#
_entry.id   AF-A0A0D3J0Z0-F1
#
_cell.length_a   1.000
_cell.length_b   1.000
_cell.length_c   1.000
_cell.angle_alpha   90.00
_cell.angle_beta   90.00
_cell.angle_gamma   90.00
#
_symmetry.space_group_name_H-M   'P 1'
#
loop_
_entity.id
_entity.type
_entity.pdbx_description
1 polymer ?
#
loop_
_entity_poly.entity_id
_entity_poly.type
_entity_poly.pdbx_seq_one_letter_code
_entity_poly.pdbx_strand_id
1 'polypeptide(L)'
;MLSLSVQSSQAYSSYQAYVPNGYANGQDTGHCCGQTQFRFALAAEGYRWTEALCNADTDGDGQSNGLELGDPCCLWTRDGGIPAFDDDISLAGDANSMTFRSMPSFFAHSLLMGLAWMLLAPAGVLLARFGKVSLGEAKSAKPAAWFRFHRALLAAALMLSVAGFTLAFFMRSAPPNPPASALCGGSRID
;
A
#
# COMPACT_ATOMS: atom_id res chain seq x y z
N MET A 1 -35.17 -33.80 -27.49
CA MET A 1 -34.05 -32.92 -27.86
C MET A 1 -33.22 -32.70 -26.61
N LEU A 2 -32.05 -33.34 -26.52
CA LEU A 2 -31.12 -33.14 -25.41
C LEU A 2 -30.31 -31.87 -25.70
N SER A 3 -30.50 -30.84 -24.88
CA SER A 3 -29.73 -29.60 -24.98
C SER A 3 -28.35 -29.82 -24.36
N LEU A 4 -27.31 -29.87 -25.19
CA LEU A 4 -25.93 -29.81 -24.72
C LEU A 4 -25.58 -28.34 -24.48
N SER A 5 -25.41 -27.97 -23.22
CA SER A 5 -24.79 -26.70 -22.83
C SER A 5 -23.29 -26.79 -23.15
N VAL A 6 -22.87 -26.13 -24.23
CA VAL A 6 -21.44 -25.95 -24.54
C VAL A 6 -20.89 -24.93 -23.53
N GLN A 7 -20.14 -25.37 -22.52
CA GLN A 7 -19.28 -24.46 -21.76
C GLN A 7 -18.21 -23.93 -22.72
N SER A 8 -18.23 -22.62 -22.98
CA SER A 8 -17.15 -21.95 -23.68
C SER A 8 -15.87 -22.06 -22.86
N SER A 9 -14.87 -22.78 -23.38
CA SER A 9 -13.51 -22.71 -22.85
C SER A 9 -12.95 -21.34 -23.22
N GLN A 10 -12.80 -20.46 -22.23
CA GLN A 10 -12.08 -19.21 -22.43
C GLN A 10 -10.63 -19.53 -22.80
N ALA A 11 -10.24 -19.25 -24.04
CA ALA A 11 -8.89 -19.49 -24.52
C ALA A 11 -7.88 -18.64 -23.72
N TYR A 12 -6.68 -19.17 -23.47
CA TYR A 12 -5.69 -18.62 -22.55
C TYR A 12 -5.28 -17.15 -22.79
N SER A 13 -5.45 -16.59 -24.00
CA SER A 13 -5.18 -15.16 -24.26
C SER A 13 -6.26 -14.21 -23.71
N SER A 14 -7.44 -14.72 -23.38
CA SER A 14 -8.52 -13.91 -22.80
C SER A 14 -8.24 -13.46 -21.36
N TYR A 15 -7.32 -14.13 -20.64
CA TYR A 15 -6.96 -13.79 -19.26
C TYR A 15 -6.35 -12.38 -19.11
N GLN A 16 -5.70 -11.89 -20.16
CA GLN A 16 -5.14 -10.54 -20.22
C GLN A 16 -6.21 -9.45 -20.05
N ALA A 17 -7.47 -9.72 -20.37
CA ALA A 17 -8.58 -8.79 -20.19
C ALA A 17 -9.13 -8.76 -18.75
N TYR A 18 -8.61 -9.58 -17.84
CA TYR A 18 -9.05 -9.65 -16.44
C TYR A 18 -8.04 -9.03 -15.47
N VAL A 19 -6.96 -8.46 -16.00
CA VAL A 19 -5.88 -7.85 -15.22
C VAL A 19 -5.53 -6.49 -15.84
N PRO A 20 -5.10 -5.50 -15.02
CA PRO A 20 -4.60 -4.24 -15.54
C PRO A 20 -3.36 -4.50 -16.41
N ASN A 21 -3.22 -3.72 -17.49
CA ASN A 21 -2.07 -3.78 -18.39
C ASN A 21 -1.71 -5.17 -18.94
N GLY A 22 -2.65 -6.11 -19.02
CA GLY A 22 -2.38 -7.49 -19.44
C GLY A 22 -1.72 -7.65 -20.83
N TYR A 23 -1.77 -6.61 -21.66
CA TYR A 23 -1.20 -6.53 -23.01
C TYR A 23 0.02 -5.59 -23.14
N ALA A 24 0.41 -4.87 -22.09
CA ALA A 24 1.26 -3.66 -22.22
C ALA A 24 2.77 -3.93 -22.22
N ASN A 25 3.26 -5.06 -21.68
CA ASN A 25 4.70 -5.35 -21.57
C ASN A 25 5.27 -6.20 -22.73
N GLY A 26 4.54 -6.34 -23.85
CA GLY A 26 4.97 -7.11 -25.02
C GLY A 26 5.08 -8.63 -24.77
N GLN A 27 4.72 -9.08 -23.57
CA GLN A 27 4.54 -10.48 -23.20
C GLN A 27 3.09 -10.66 -22.78
N ASP A 28 2.54 -11.85 -22.99
CA ASP A 28 1.20 -12.08 -22.52
C ASP A 28 1.21 -12.43 -21.04
N THR A 29 1.01 -11.41 -20.20
CA THR A 29 0.75 -11.55 -18.76
C THR A 29 -0.42 -12.52 -18.58
N GLY A 30 -0.10 -13.78 -18.27
CA GLY A 30 -1.07 -14.86 -18.17
C GLY A 30 -1.22 -15.83 -19.37
N HIS A 31 -0.44 -15.76 -20.45
CA HIS A 31 -0.63 -16.67 -21.61
C HIS A 31 0.47 -17.70 -21.94
N CYS A 32 1.76 -17.60 -21.56
CA CYS A 32 2.63 -18.81 -21.64
C CYS A 32 3.89 -18.88 -20.73
N CYS A 33 4.29 -20.15 -20.52
CA CYS A 33 5.51 -20.74 -19.90
C CYS A 33 6.40 -19.89 -18.98
N GLY A 34 6.05 -19.84 -17.70
CA GLY A 34 6.90 -19.30 -16.62
C GLY A 34 6.06 -18.85 -15.43
N GLN A 35 4.97 -18.13 -15.74
CA GLN A 35 4.16 -17.41 -14.76
C GLN A 35 2.96 -18.22 -14.27
N THR A 36 3.22 -19.39 -13.71
CA THR A 36 2.13 -20.30 -13.29
C THR A 36 1.44 -19.82 -12.01
N GLN A 37 2.19 -19.27 -11.06
CA GLN A 37 1.64 -18.92 -9.74
C GLN A 37 0.58 -17.82 -9.84
N PHE A 38 0.89 -16.71 -10.52
CA PHE A 38 -0.06 -15.62 -10.76
C PHE A 38 -1.35 -16.08 -11.44
N ARG A 39 -1.23 -16.95 -12.45
CA ARG A 39 -2.40 -17.51 -13.14
C ARG A 39 -3.27 -18.38 -12.25
N PHE A 40 -2.64 -19.22 -11.42
CA PHE A 40 -3.40 -20.04 -10.47
C PHE A 40 -4.08 -19.17 -9.42
N ALA A 41 -3.45 -18.09 -8.96
CA ALA A 41 -4.06 -17.12 -8.07
C ALA A 41 -5.25 -16.41 -8.74
N LEU A 42 -5.09 -15.93 -9.97
CA LEU A 42 -6.18 -15.31 -10.75
C LEU A 42 -7.34 -16.30 -10.99
N ALA A 43 -7.04 -17.56 -11.30
CA ALA A 43 -8.05 -18.61 -11.47
C ALA A 43 -8.76 -18.96 -10.16
N ALA A 44 -8.04 -18.96 -9.03
CA ALA A 44 -8.61 -19.19 -7.70
C ALA A 44 -9.59 -18.07 -7.29
N GLU A 45 -9.34 -16.84 -7.75
CA GLU A 45 -10.21 -15.68 -7.57
C GLU A 45 -11.35 -15.62 -8.61
N GLY A 46 -11.51 -16.66 -9.42
CA GLY A 46 -12.58 -16.75 -10.42
C GLY A 46 -12.39 -15.78 -11.59
N TYR A 47 -11.14 -15.47 -11.95
CA TYR A 47 -10.77 -14.51 -12.99
C TYR A 47 -11.27 -13.10 -12.69
N ARG A 48 -11.16 -12.69 -11.43
CA ARG A 48 -11.50 -11.33 -10.98
C ARG A 48 -10.27 -10.66 -10.42
N TRP A 49 -10.10 -9.39 -10.75
CA TRP A 49 -9.09 -8.54 -10.14
C TRP A 49 -9.55 -8.12 -8.73
N THR A 50 -9.41 -9.02 -7.77
CA THR A 50 -9.79 -8.77 -6.38
C THR A 50 -8.70 -7.99 -5.65
N GLU A 51 -9.07 -7.30 -4.57
CA GLU A 51 -8.10 -6.59 -3.74
C GLU A 51 -7.08 -7.56 -3.10
N ALA A 52 -7.50 -8.78 -2.79
CA ALA A 52 -6.63 -9.84 -2.31
C ALA A 52 -5.59 -10.23 -3.36
N LEU A 53 -6.02 -10.45 -4.62
CA LEU A 53 -5.10 -10.74 -5.72
C LEU A 53 -4.16 -9.57 -5.99
N CYS A 54 -4.67 -8.36 -6.05
CA CYS A 54 -3.87 -7.17 -6.32
C CYS A 54 -2.77 -6.94 -5.26
N ASN A 55 -3.07 -7.18 -3.98
CA ASN A 55 -2.10 -7.02 -2.89
C ASN A 55 -1.18 -8.25 -2.69
N ALA A 56 -1.45 -9.37 -3.36
CA ALA A 56 -0.61 -10.55 -3.25
C ALA A 56 0.71 -10.35 -4.01
N ASP A 57 1.77 -10.95 -3.48
CA ASP A 57 3.08 -11.11 -4.13
C ASP A 57 3.14 -12.58 -4.56
N THR A 58 2.83 -12.86 -5.83
CA THR A 58 2.58 -14.23 -6.27
C THR A 58 3.83 -14.96 -6.74
N ASP A 59 4.90 -14.25 -7.08
CA ASP A 59 6.18 -14.81 -7.44
C ASP A 59 7.27 -14.65 -6.38
N GLY A 60 7.00 -13.87 -5.32
CA GLY A 60 7.81 -13.79 -4.11
C GLY A 60 9.00 -12.85 -4.23
N ASP A 61 8.93 -11.86 -5.11
CA ASP A 61 10.00 -10.89 -5.35
C ASP A 61 9.95 -9.66 -4.42
N GLY A 62 8.91 -9.58 -3.58
CA GLY A 62 8.67 -8.48 -2.66
C GLY A 62 7.82 -7.35 -3.25
N GLN A 63 7.23 -7.53 -4.43
CA GLN A 63 6.31 -6.60 -5.08
C GLN A 63 4.90 -7.19 -5.11
N SER A 64 3.89 -6.33 -5.03
CA SER A 64 2.51 -6.80 -5.19
C SER A 64 2.15 -6.86 -6.67
N ASN A 65 1.30 -7.82 -7.05
CA ASN A 65 0.78 -7.96 -8.41
C ASN A 65 0.21 -6.63 -8.94
N GLY A 66 -0.42 -5.84 -8.08
CA GLY A 66 -0.94 -4.52 -8.42
C GLY A 66 0.15 -3.50 -8.73
N LEU A 67 1.25 -3.47 -7.97
CA LEU A 67 2.38 -2.60 -8.28
C LEU A 67 2.96 -2.94 -9.66
N GLU A 68 3.12 -4.22 -9.94
CA GLU A 68 3.72 -4.70 -11.17
C GLU A 68 2.84 -4.47 -12.40
N LEU A 69 1.53 -4.66 -12.26
CA LEU A 69 0.56 -4.53 -13.35
C LEU A 69 -0.02 -3.12 -13.48
N GLY A 70 0.47 -2.15 -12.71
CA GLY A 70 0.03 -0.77 -12.83
C GLY A 70 -1.26 -0.41 -12.11
N ASP A 71 -1.71 -1.24 -11.18
CA ASP A 71 -2.78 -0.94 -10.23
C ASP A 71 -2.34 -1.14 -8.77
N PRO A 72 -1.38 -0.34 -8.28
CA PRO A 72 -0.85 -0.48 -6.93
C PRO A 72 -1.87 -0.18 -5.82
N CYS A 73 -2.99 0.42 -6.20
CA CYS A 73 -4.06 0.86 -5.30
C CYS A 73 -5.22 -0.11 -5.28
N CYS A 74 -5.19 -1.17 -6.11
CA CYS A 74 -6.28 -2.12 -6.25
C CYS A 74 -7.61 -1.48 -6.66
N LEU A 75 -7.57 -0.42 -7.46
CA LEU A 75 -8.75 0.33 -7.89
C LEU A 75 -9.21 -0.05 -9.29
N TRP A 76 -8.37 -0.74 -10.06
CA TRP A 76 -8.71 -1.14 -11.42
C TRP A 76 -9.90 -2.09 -11.41
N THR A 77 -10.81 -1.88 -12.35
CA THR A 77 -11.94 -2.75 -12.63
C THR A 77 -11.97 -3.07 -14.11
N ARG A 78 -12.48 -4.26 -14.44
CA ARG A 78 -12.59 -4.71 -15.82
C ARG A 78 -13.50 -3.82 -16.67
N ASP A 79 -14.52 -3.22 -16.05
CA ASP A 79 -15.58 -2.48 -16.72
C ASP A 79 -15.23 -0.98 -16.94
N GLY A 80 -13.97 -0.69 -17.26
CA GLY A 80 -13.51 0.66 -17.59
C GLY A 80 -12.52 1.28 -16.60
N GLY A 81 -11.96 0.48 -15.69
CA GLY A 81 -10.82 0.90 -14.87
C GLY A 81 -9.62 1.28 -15.73
N ILE A 82 -9.04 2.44 -15.45
CA ILE A 82 -7.77 2.86 -16.04
C ILE A 82 -6.69 2.49 -15.02
N PRO A 83 -5.65 1.72 -15.42
CA PRO A 83 -4.54 1.45 -14.53
C PRO A 83 -3.86 2.77 -14.15
N ALA A 84 -3.32 2.82 -12.94
CA ALA A 84 -2.68 3.99 -12.38
C ALA A 84 -1.42 4.41 -13.18
N PHE A 85 -0.73 3.46 -13.79
CA PHE A 85 0.34 3.67 -14.76
C PHE A 85 0.42 2.51 -15.75
N ASP A 86 0.98 2.74 -16.92
CA ASP A 86 1.17 1.78 -18.01
C ASP A 86 2.65 1.64 -18.45
N ASP A 87 3.55 2.37 -17.80
CA ASP A 87 5.00 2.36 -18.00
C ASP A 87 5.74 1.84 -16.75
N ASP A 88 6.96 1.33 -16.92
CA ASP A 88 7.74 0.72 -15.83
C ASP A 88 6.91 -0.32 -15.05
N ILE A 89 6.25 -1.20 -15.80
CA ILE A 89 5.47 -2.35 -15.33
C ILE A 89 6.29 -3.63 -15.48
N SER A 90 5.93 -4.66 -14.74
CA SER A 90 6.62 -5.94 -14.76
C SER A 90 5.67 -7.14 -14.90
N LEU A 91 6.18 -8.34 -14.68
CA LEU A 91 5.46 -9.60 -14.88
C LEU A 91 5.18 -10.24 -13.52
N ALA A 92 3.95 -10.13 -13.03
CA ALA A 92 3.54 -10.57 -11.68
C ALA A 92 3.64 -12.07 -11.36
N GLY A 93 4.20 -12.86 -12.27
CA GLY A 93 4.49 -14.28 -12.05
C GLY A 93 5.94 -14.66 -12.34
N ASP A 94 6.83 -13.69 -12.51
CA ASP A 94 8.26 -13.86 -12.75
C ASP A 94 9.07 -12.94 -11.83
N ALA A 95 9.63 -13.53 -10.77
CA ALA A 95 10.42 -12.82 -9.76
C ALA A 95 11.70 -12.14 -10.29
N ASN A 96 12.07 -12.33 -11.55
CA ASN A 96 13.18 -11.62 -12.18
C ASN A 96 12.72 -10.38 -12.98
N SER A 97 11.42 -10.19 -13.11
CA SER A 97 10.81 -9.05 -13.76
C SER A 97 10.29 -8.12 -12.67
N MET A 98 11.10 -7.12 -12.30
CA MET A 98 10.73 -6.14 -11.28
C MET A 98 10.51 -4.76 -11.88
N THR A 99 9.65 -3.96 -11.27
CA THR A 99 9.50 -2.53 -11.56
C THR A 99 10.43 -1.71 -10.67
N PHE A 100 10.86 -0.53 -11.13
CA PHE A 100 11.59 0.42 -10.27
C PHE A 100 10.66 1.23 -9.36
N ARG A 101 9.34 1.05 -9.48
CA ARG A 101 8.35 1.77 -8.69
C ARG A 101 8.32 1.30 -7.24
N SER A 102 8.07 2.26 -6.35
CA SER A 102 7.93 2.00 -4.92
C SER A 102 6.47 1.65 -4.58
N MET A 103 6.27 0.63 -3.75
CA MET A 103 4.95 0.26 -3.23
C MET A 103 4.30 1.42 -2.44
N PRO A 104 2.98 1.64 -2.53
CA PRO A 104 2.29 2.62 -1.72
C PRO A 104 2.45 2.40 -0.20
N SER A 105 3.23 3.23 0.49
CA SER A 105 3.38 3.09 1.94
C SER A 105 2.38 3.94 2.74
N PHE A 106 1.09 3.62 2.64
CA PHE A 106 0.05 4.21 3.52
C PHE A 106 0.29 3.91 4.99
N PHE A 107 0.95 2.78 5.26
CA PHE A 107 1.32 2.35 6.61
C PHE A 107 2.36 3.27 7.24
N ALA A 108 3.32 3.83 6.49
CA ALA A 108 4.39 4.64 7.07
C ALA A 108 3.84 5.96 7.66
N HIS A 109 2.99 6.67 6.90
CA HIS A 109 2.31 7.86 7.39
C HIS A 109 1.38 7.54 8.58
N SER A 110 0.56 6.51 8.45
CA SER A 110 -0.43 6.11 9.47
C SER A 110 0.24 5.62 10.76
N LEU A 111 1.37 4.92 10.65
CA LEU A 111 2.15 4.46 11.80
C LEU A 111 2.80 5.63 12.56
N LEU A 112 3.39 6.59 11.83
CA LEU A 112 3.97 7.79 12.44
C LEU A 112 2.92 8.63 13.16
N MET A 113 1.75 8.82 12.53
CA MET A 113 0.63 9.56 13.12
C MET A 113 0.01 8.81 14.30
N GLY A 114 -0.16 7.50 14.21
CA GLY A 114 -0.66 6.66 15.29
C GLY A 114 0.24 6.69 16.53
N LEU A 115 1.56 6.55 16.35
CA LEU A 115 2.51 6.64 17.46
C LEU A 115 2.49 8.04 18.10
N ALA A 116 2.44 9.11 17.29
CA ALA A 116 2.41 10.48 17.81
C ALA A 116 1.12 10.78 18.60
N TRP A 117 -0.05 10.52 18.02
CA TRP A 117 -1.34 10.96 18.54
C TRP A 117 -2.02 9.98 19.50
N MET A 118 -1.79 8.68 19.34
CA MET A 118 -2.46 7.65 20.17
C MET A 118 -1.57 7.12 21.31
N LEU A 119 -0.25 7.31 21.24
CA LEU A 119 0.68 6.84 22.27
C LEU A 119 1.40 7.98 22.98
N LEU A 120 2.20 8.77 22.25
CA LEU A 120 3.11 9.75 22.87
C LEU A 120 2.40 10.98 23.43
N ALA A 121 1.44 11.56 22.69
CA ALA A 121 0.70 12.73 23.18
C ALA A 121 -0.19 12.40 24.42
N PRO A 122 -0.97 11.30 24.44
CA PRO A 122 -1.73 10.91 25.64
C PRO A 122 -0.82 10.58 26.82
N ALA A 123 0.30 9.88 26.61
CA ALA A 123 1.28 9.61 27.66
C ALA A 123 1.87 10.90 28.25
N GLY A 124 2.17 11.89 27.41
CA GLY A 124 2.63 13.21 27.85
C GLY A 124 1.61 13.95 28.73
N VAL A 125 0.33 13.89 28.39
CA VAL A 125 -0.77 14.50 29.19
C VAL A 125 -0.97 13.77 30.52
N LEU A 126 -0.99 12.44 30.51
CA LEU A 126 -1.10 11.63 31.73
C LEU A 126 0.08 11.86 32.67
N LEU A 127 1.30 11.98 32.14
CA LEU A 127 2.49 12.29 32.92
C LEU A 127 2.45 13.71 33.51
N ALA A 128 1.87 14.69 32.80
CA ALA A 128 1.66 16.03 33.37
C ALA A 128 0.68 16.01 34.55
N ARG A 129 -0.33 15.13 34.49
CA ARG A 129 -1.36 15.00 35.51
C ARG A 129 -0.90 14.24 36.75
N PHE A 130 -0.23 13.10 36.55
CA PHE A 130 0.11 12.17 37.64
C PHE A 130 1.60 12.20 38.02
N GLY A 131 2.47 12.77 37.18
CA GLY A 131 3.91 12.78 37.38
C GLY A 131 4.37 13.57 38.61
N LYS A 132 3.58 14.55 39.05
CA LYS A 132 3.86 15.30 40.29
C LYS A 132 3.80 14.43 41.54
N VAL A 133 2.87 13.47 41.56
CA VAL A 133 2.66 12.57 42.69
C VAL A 133 3.71 11.46 42.74
N SER A 134 4.13 10.96 41.57
CA SER A 134 5.03 9.81 41.46
C SER A 134 6.52 10.16 41.38
N LEU A 135 6.89 11.33 40.85
CA LEU A 135 8.29 11.72 40.61
C LEU A 135 8.76 12.90 41.48
N GLY A 136 7.86 13.48 42.28
CA GLY A 136 8.18 14.56 43.21
C GLY A 136 8.43 15.92 42.54
N GLU A 137 8.19 16.99 43.31
CA GLU A 137 8.46 18.36 42.88
C GLU A 137 9.91 18.78 43.19
N ALA A 138 10.48 19.63 42.33
CA ALA A 138 11.83 20.15 42.54
C ALA A 138 11.82 21.23 43.64
N LYS A 139 12.59 21.00 44.71
CA LYS A 139 12.85 21.99 45.76
C LYS A 139 13.93 23.02 45.37
N SER A 140 14.26 23.14 44.10
CA SER A 140 15.42 23.87 43.56
C SER A 140 15.07 24.54 42.23
N ALA A 141 15.90 25.48 41.77
CA ALA A 141 15.75 26.18 40.49
C ALA A 141 15.84 25.29 39.23
N LYS A 142 16.20 24.00 39.38
CA LYS A 142 16.22 23.04 38.28
C LYS A 142 14.81 22.52 37.99
N PRO A 143 14.44 22.32 36.70
CA PRO A 143 13.13 21.80 36.36
C PRO A 143 12.91 20.41 36.97
N ALA A 144 11.72 20.18 37.52
CA ALA A 144 11.33 18.91 38.11
C ALA A 144 11.45 17.76 37.10
N ALA A 145 11.78 16.56 37.59
CA ALA A 145 12.02 15.39 36.74
C ALA A 145 10.80 15.09 35.85
N TRP A 146 9.58 15.15 36.42
CA TRP A 146 8.33 14.98 35.69
C TRP A 146 8.19 15.98 34.52
N PHE A 147 8.63 17.22 34.72
CA PHE A 147 8.53 18.28 33.72
C PHE A 147 9.50 18.07 32.56
N ARG A 148 10.70 17.54 32.84
CA ARG A 148 11.66 17.17 31.77
C ARG A 148 11.12 16.03 30.91
N PHE A 149 10.55 14.99 31.52
CA PHE A 149 9.97 13.87 30.79
C PHE A 149 8.73 14.28 29.99
N HIS A 150 7.85 15.10 30.58
CA HIS A 150 6.70 15.67 29.88
C HIS A 150 7.12 16.45 28.62
N ARG A 151 8.13 17.33 28.76
CA ARG A 151 8.69 18.08 27.62
C ARG A 151 9.29 17.16 26.55
N ALA A 152 10.01 16.11 26.96
CA ALA A 152 10.59 15.17 26.01
C ALA A 152 9.52 14.39 25.24
N LEU A 153 8.45 13.93 25.91
CA LEU A 153 7.34 13.21 25.28
C LEU A 153 6.55 14.10 24.30
N LEU A 154 6.24 15.34 24.67
CA LEU A 154 5.56 16.27 23.78
C LEU A 154 6.44 16.73 22.61
N ALA A 155 7.74 16.95 22.84
CA ALA A 155 8.67 17.27 21.75
C ALA A 155 8.79 16.10 20.76
N ALA A 156 8.87 14.86 21.25
CA ALA A 156 8.90 13.67 20.39
C ALA A 156 7.60 13.50 19.58
N ALA A 157 6.43 13.71 20.20
CA ALA A 157 5.13 13.68 19.51
C ALA A 157 5.05 14.74 18.39
N LEU A 158 5.55 15.96 18.65
CA LEU A 158 5.60 17.02 17.66
C LEU A 158 6.53 16.66 16.49
N MET A 159 7.73 16.15 16.76
CA MET A 159 8.69 15.76 15.73
C MET A 159 8.14 14.65 14.82
N LEU A 160 7.50 13.63 15.40
CA LEU A 160 6.86 12.54 14.66
C LEU A 160 5.67 13.03 13.82
N SER A 161 4.89 13.98 14.36
CA SER A 161 3.78 14.60 13.61
C SER A 161 4.30 15.41 12.42
N VAL A 162 5.33 16.25 12.62
CA VAL A 162 5.96 17.01 11.53
C VAL A 162 6.52 16.06 10.47
N ALA A 163 7.23 15.02 10.88
CA ALA A 163 7.76 14.01 9.96
C ALA A 163 6.63 13.33 9.16
N GLY A 164 5.57 12.87 9.80
CA GLY A 164 4.44 12.24 9.11
C GLY A 164 3.69 13.20 8.17
N PHE A 165 3.55 14.48 8.51
CA PHE A 165 2.94 15.48 7.62
C PHE A 165 3.85 15.78 6.43
N THR A 166 5.15 16.00 6.66
CA THR A 166 6.11 16.22 5.57
C THR A 166 6.13 15.04 4.61
N LEU A 167 6.13 13.80 5.11
CA LEU A 167 6.04 12.59 4.31
C LEU A 167 4.76 12.59 3.44
N ALA A 168 3.61 12.95 4.01
CA ALA A 168 2.36 13.06 3.23
C ALA A 168 2.40 14.15 2.15
N PHE A 169 3.07 15.28 2.40
CA PHE A 169 3.23 16.34 1.41
C PHE A 169 4.21 15.96 0.29
N PHE A 170 5.35 15.37 0.63
CA PHE A 170 6.32 14.88 -0.36
C PHE A 170 5.75 13.76 -1.22
N MET A 171 4.92 12.88 -0.65
CA MET A 171 4.16 11.89 -1.42
C MET A 171 3.20 12.54 -2.43
N ARG A 172 2.74 13.78 -2.21
CA ARG A 172 1.83 14.51 -3.12
C ARG A 172 2.54 15.38 -4.16
N SER A 173 3.78 15.81 -3.89
CA SER A 173 4.51 16.79 -4.72
C SER A 173 5.53 16.18 -5.69
N ALA A 174 5.49 14.86 -5.93
CA ALA A 174 6.40 14.20 -6.86
C ALA A 174 6.14 14.59 -8.34
N PRO A 175 7.18 14.63 -9.21
CA PRO A 175 7.11 15.01 -10.63
C PRO A 175 6.34 13.96 -11.48
N PRO A 176 6.17 14.08 -12.82
CA PRO A 176 4.99 13.63 -13.59
C PRO A 176 4.69 12.13 -13.61
N ASN A 177 5.53 11.30 -12.98
CA ASN A 177 5.26 9.90 -12.72
C ASN A 177 5.08 9.75 -11.20
N PRO A 178 3.88 10.04 -10.66
CA PRO A 178 3.67 9.98 -9.22
C PRO A 178 3.98 8.58 -8.68
N PRO A 179 4.59 8.46 -7.49
CA PRO A 179 4.72 7.18 -6.84
C PRO A 179 3.32 6.62 -6.62
N ALA A 180 3.19 5.30 -6.74
CA ALA A 180 1.95 4.57 -6.55
C ALA A 180 1.11 5.04 -5.33
N SER A 181 1.76 5.43 -4.22
CA SER A 181 1.13 6.02 -3.02
C SER A 181 0.34 7.31 -3.22
N ALA A 182 0.68 8.11 -4.24
CA ALA A 182 -0.01 9.38 -4.50
C ALA A 182 -1.32 9.18 -5.27
N LEU A 183 -1.53 7.99 -5.86
CA LEU A 183 -2.67 7.67 -6.72
C LEU A 183 -3.85 7.08 -5.95
N CYS A 184 -3.64 6.47 -4.78
CA CYS A 184 -4.71 5.72 -4.08
C CYS A 184 -5.64 6.57 -3.21
N GLY A 185 -5.92 7.82 -3.62
CA GLY A 185 -6.91 8.69 -2.98
C GLY A 185 -8.35 8.44 -3.46
N GLY A 186 -8.55 7.65 -4.53
CA GLY A 186 -9.85 7.32 -5.09
C GLY A 186 -10.44 6.03 -4.50
N SER A 187 -11.75 5.95 -4.38
CA SER A 187 -12.47 4.71 -4.03
C SER A 187 -12.73 3.89 -5.30
N ARG A 188 -12.69 2.56 -5.18
CA ARG A 188 -13.05 1.64 -6.26
C ARG A 188 -14.48 1.95 -6.71
N ILE A 189 -14.68 2.17 -8.01
CA ILE A 189 -16.00 2.34 -8.60
C ILE A 189 -16.49 0.94 -8.97
N ASP A 190 -17.45 0.43 -8.20
CA ASP A 190 -18.10 -0.87 -8.41
C ASP A 190 -19.15 -0.83 -9.53
#